data_AF-A0A382JES0-F1
#
_entry.id   AF-A0A382JES0-F1
#
_cell.length_a   1.000
_cell.length_b   1.000
_cell.length_c   1.000
_cell.angle_alpha   90.00
_cell.angle_beta   90.00
_cell.angle_gamma   90.00
#
_symmetry.space_group_name_H-M   'P 1'
#
loop_
_entity.id
_entity.type
_entity.pdbx_description
1 polymer ?
#
loop_
_entity_poly.entity_id
_entity_poly.type
_entity_poly.pdbx_seq_one_letter_code
_entity_poly.pdbx_strand_id
1 'polypeptide(L)' 'MSIKTITITGAAGQIGYQLAFRIASGQLLGQREKINLKLLEIPVALDALSGVAMELDDCAFPCLETVTVTDNASVAFQ' A
#
# COMPACT_ATOMS: atom_id res chain seq x y z
N MET A 1 -17.55 10.43 -3.74
CA MET A 1 -16.99 9.17 -4.28
C MET A 1 -16.54 8.30 -3.11
N SER A 2 -16.68 6.99 -3.21
CA SER A 2 -16.23 6.05 -2.17
C SER A 2 -14.76 5.69 -2.42
N ILE A 3 -13.89 5.98 -1.45
CA ILE A 3 -12.48 5.59 -1.44
C ILE A 3 -12.37 4.07 -1.55
N LYS A 4 -11.44 3.57 -2.37
CA LYS A 4 -11.21 2.13 -2.56
C LYS A 4 -10.04 1.66 -1.72
N THR A 5 -10.20 0.55 -1.00
CA THR A 5 -9.11 -0.07 -0.24
C THR A 5 -8.52 -1.20 -1.05
N ILE A 6 -7.20 -1.21 -1.20
CA ILE A 6 -6.46 -2.24 -1.93
C ILE A 6 -5.46 -2.88 -0.97
N THR A 7 -5.56 -4.20 -0.84
CA THR A 7 -4.64 -5.00 -0.03
C THR A 7 -3.58 -5.64 -0.92
N ILE A 8 -2.31 -5.48 -0.54
CA ILE A 8 -1.16 -6.12 -1.20
C ILE A 8 -0.51 -7.04 -0.17
N THR A 9 -0.46 -8.34 -0.45
CA THR A 9 0.32 -9.31 0.34
C THR A 9 1.72 -9.44 -0.23
N GLY A 10 2.69 -9.86 0.58
CA GLY A 10 4.09 -9.91 0.13
C GLY A 10 4.60 -8.51 -0.27
N ALA A 11 4.09 -7.48 0.40
CA ALA A 11 4.20 -6.10 -0.04
C ALA A 11 5.63 -5.53 0.08
N ALA A 12 6.50 -6.13 0.88
CA ALA A 12 7.93 -5.78 0.94
C ALA A 12 8.76 -6.51 -0.13
N GLY A 13 8.16 -7.51 -0.80
CA GLY A 13 8.80 -8.20 -1.92
C GLY A 13 8.96 -7.29 -3.15
N GLN A 14 9.87 -7.66 -4.06
CA GLN A 14 10.21 -6.85 -5.23
C GLN A 14 8.99 -6.45 -6.10
N ILE A 15 8.05 -7.38 -6.28
CA ILE A 15 6.82 -7.12 -7.04
C ILE A 15 5.87 -6.23 -6.22
N GLY A 16 5.71 -6.53 -4.93
CA GLY A 16 4.85 -5.77 -4.01
C GLY A 16 5.27 -4.31 -3.93
N TYR A 17 6.57 -4.07 -3.80
CA TYR A 17 7.20 -2.75 -3.83
C TYR A 17 6.76 -1.99 -5.08
N GLN A 18 7.13 -2.47 -6.27
CA GLN A 18 6.84 -1.79 -7.53
C GLN A 18 5.34 -1.59 -7.77
N LEU A 19 4.52 -2.57 -7.38
CA LEU A 19 3.07 -2.51 -7.52
C LEU A 19 2.46 -1.41 -6.64
N ALA A 20 2.92 -1.27 -5.40
CA ALA A 20 2.41 -0.27 -4.46
C ALA A 20 2.55 1.16 -5.02
N PHE A 21 3.71 1.54 -5.55
CA PHE A 21 3.92 2.88 -6.14
C PHE A 21 3.06 3.12 -7.38
N ARG A 22 2.89 2.11 -8.25
CA ARG A 22 2.05 2.24 -9.45
C ARG A 22 0.57 2.41 -9.10
N ILE A 23 0.10 1.72 -8.07
CA ILE A 23 -1.26 1.86 -7.56
C ILE A 23 -1.42 3.25 -6.92
N ALA A 24 -0.50 3.64 -6.04
CA ALA A 24 -0.51 4.94 -5.37
C ALA A 24 -0.44 6.12 -6.36
N SER A 25 0.27 5.98 -7.49
CA SER A 25 0.32 6.99 -8.55
C SER A 25 -0.95 7.06 -9.41
N GLY A 26 -1.96 6.23 -9.15
CA GLY A 26 -3.22 6.19 -9.89
C GLY A 26 -3.17 5.41 -11.22
N GLN A 27 -2.14 4.60 -11.49
CA GLN A 27 -2.07 3.84 -12.76
C GLN A 27 -3.07 2.68 -12.82
N LEU A 28 -3.60 2.21 -11.68
CA LEU A 28 -4.56 1.11 -11.65
C LEU A 28 -6.00 1.57 -11.93
N LEU A 29 -6.47 2.59 -11.20
CA LEU A 29 -7.88 3.04 -11.23
C LEU A 29 -8.06 4.43 -11.86
N GLY A 30 -6.96 5.13 -12.19
CA GLY A 30 -6.94 6.49 -12.71
C GLY A 30 -6.62 7.54 -11.64
N GLN A 31 -6.09 8.68 -12.09
CA GLN A 31 -5.57 9.76 -11.21
C GLN A 31 -6.65 10.54 -10.41
N ARG A 32 -7.93 10.23 -10.63
CA ARG A 32 -9.06 10.85 -9.91
C ARG A 32 -9.60 9.97 -8.78
N GLU A 33 -9.22 8.70 -8.73
CA GLU A 33 -9.70 7.76 -7.73
C GLU A 33 -8.77 7.78 -6.50
N LYS A 34 -9.33 8.11 -5.34
CA LYS A 34 -8.62 8.05 -4.06
C LYS A 34 -8.60 6.61 -3.54
N ILE A 35 -7.46 6.19 -3.01
CA ILE A 35 -7.24 4.83 -2.53
C ILE A 35 -6.58 4.78 -1.15
N ASN A 36 -6.87 3.71 -0.42
CA ASN A 36 -6.12 3.29 0.76
C ASN A 36 -5.28 2.06 0.40
N LEU A 37 -4.04 2.01 0.85
CA LEU A 37 -3.21 0.81 0.76
C LEU A 37 -3.17 0.09 2.11
N LYS A 38 -3.42 -1.22 2.06
CA LYS A 38 -3.14 -2.14 3.16
C LYS A 38 -2.03 -3.07 2.73
N LEU A 39 -0.89 -2.97 3.38
CA LEU A 39 0.30 -3.72 3.06
C LEU A 39 0.46 -4.84 4.11
N LEU A 40 0.47 -6.09 3.64
CA LEU A 40 0.57 -7.28 4.48
C LEU A 40 1.89 -8.01 4.22
N GLU A 41 2.61 -8.32 5.28
CA GLU A 41 3.81 -9.15 5.25
C GLU A 41 3.88 -10.14 6.40
N ILE A 42 4.83 -11.08 6.32
CA ILE A 42 5.21 -11.91 7.46
C ILE A 42 6.01 -11.08 8.50
N PRO A 43 6.02 -11.47 9.79
CA PRO A 43 6.64 -10.68 10.86
C PRO A 43 8.10 -10.27 10.60
N VAL A 44 8.89 -11.17 10.00
CA VAL A 44 10.32 -10.93 9.69
C VAL A 44 10.56 -9.86 8.61
N ALA A 45 9.52 -9.49 7.86
CA ALA A 45 9.59 -8.48 6.80
C ALA A 45 8.92 -7.16 7.20
N LEU A 46 8.43 -7.01 8.43
CA LEU A 46 7.73 -5.79 8.88
C LEU A 46 8.61 -4.53 8.87
N ASP A 47 9.89 -4.65 9.21
CA ASP A 47 10.83 -3.52 9.16
C ASP A 47 11.02 -3.04 7.72
N ALA A 48 11.22 -3.97 6.79
CA ALA A 48 11.30 -3.66 5.36
C ALA A 48 9.99 -3.05 4.86
N LEU A 49 8.85 -3.60 5.28
CA LEU A 49 7.53 -3.10 4.90
C LEU A 49 7.26 -1.69 5.42
N SER A 50 7.75 -1.38 6.63
CA SER A 50 7.69 -0.04 7.21
C SER A 50 8.51 0.94 6.38
N GLY A 51 9.67 0.52 5.86
CA GLY A 51 10.45 1.30 4.88
C GLY A 51 9.65 1.62 3.61
N VAL A 52 8.94 0.65 3.04
CA VAL A 52 8.06 0.88 1.87
C VAL A 52 6.97 1.91 2.18
N ALA A 53 6.38 1.84 3.37
CA ALA A 53 5.36 2.81 3.79
C ALA A 53 5.92 4.23 3.95
N MET A 54 7.15 4.37 4.46
CA MET A 54 7.84 5.66 4.53
C MET A 54 8.07 6.25 3.13
N GLU A 55 8.56 5.44 2.19
CA GLU A 55 8.79 5.89 0.82
C GLU A 55 7.49 6.28 0.09
N LEU A 56 6.37 5.59 0.37
CA LEU A 56 5.05 5.95 -0.16
C LEU A 56 4.55 7.30 0.39
N ASP A 57 4.81 7.59 1.67
CA ASP A 57 4.47 8.86 2.29
C ASP A 57 5.29 10.01 1.69
N ASP A 58 6.60 9.82 1.53
CA ASP A 58 7.52 10.79 0.91
C ASP A 58 7.16 11.13 -0.54
N CYS A 59 6.52 10.22 -1.28
CA CYS A 59 6.06 10.46 -2.64
C CYS A 59 4.90 11.46 -2.72
N ALA A 60 4.20 11.73 -1.61
CA ALA A 60 3.07 12.66 -1.53
C ALA A 60 2.03 12.44 -2.66
N PHE A 61 1.73 11.18 -2.98
CA PHE A 61 0.84 10.85 -4.10
C PHE A 61 -0.57 11.41 -3.87
N PRO A 62 -1.12 12.21 -4.80
CA PRO A 62 -2.45 12.77 -4.64
C PRO A 62 -3.57 11.72 -4.55
N CYS A 63 -3.35 10.48 -5.05
CA CYS A 63 -4.36 9.43 -5.01
C CYS A 63 -4.33 8.62 -3.70
N LEU A 64 -3.23 8.66 -2.93
CA LEU A 64 -3.02 7.83 -1.75
C LEU A 64 -3.46 8.60 -0.49
N GLU A 65 -4.48 8.08 0.19
CA GLU A 65 -5.03 8.72 1.41
C GLU A 65 -4.42 8.13 2.68
N THR A 66 -4.31 6.80 2.77
CA THR A 66 -3.75 6.12 3.94
C THR A 66 -2.94 4.88 3.54
N VAL A 67 -1.92 4.59 4.33
CA VAL A 67 -1.15 3.34 4.28
C VAL A 67 -1.28 2.64 5.63
N THR A 68 -1.68 1.36 5.61
CA THR A 68 -1.68 0.50 6.80
C THR A 68 -0.67 -0.61 6.61
N VAL A 69 0.29 -0.73 7.53
CA VAL A 69 1.27 -1.83 7.58
C VAL A 69 0.82 -2.82 8.64
N THR A 70 0.79 -4.11 8.33
CA THR A 70 0.39 -5.14 9.28
C THR A 70 0.96 -6.51 8.90
N ASP A 71 1.09 -7.40 9.86
CA ASP A 71 1.30 -8.84 9.67
C ASP A 71 0.03 -9.67 9.91
N ASN A 72 -1.06 -9.02 10.31
CA ASN A 72 -2.34 -9.65 10.59
C ASN A 72 -3.27 -9.57 9.38
N ALA A 73 -3.54 -10.72 8.77
CA ALA A 73 -4.44 -10.83 7.62
C ALA A 73 -5.87 -10.32 7.90
N SER A 74 -6.41 -10.50 9.11
CA SER A 74 -7.73 -9.98 9.46
C SER A 74 -7.78 -8.46 9.44
N VAL A 75 -6.69 -7.79 9.82
CA VAL A 75 -6.57 -6.33 9.71
C VAL A 75 -6.41 -5.91 8.24
N ALA A 76 -5.60 -6.66 7.49
CA ALA A 76 -5.31 -6.37 6.09
C ALA A 76 -6.53 -6.53 5.16
N PHE A 77 -7.45 -7.45 5.46
CA PHE A 77 -8.61 -7.78 4.61
C PHE A 77 -9.97 -7.28 5.14
N GLN A 78 -9.97 -6.48 6.21
CA GLN A 78 -11.15 -5.73 6.66
C GLN A 78 -11.46 -4.55 5.72
#